data_AF-A0A820LK07-F1
#
_entry.id   AF-A0A820LK07-F1
#
_cell.length_a   1.000
_cell.length_b   1.000
_cell.length_c   1.000
_cell.angle_alpha   90.00
_cell.angle_beta   90.00
_cell.angle_gamma   90.00
#
_symmetry.space_group_name_H-M   'P 1'
#
loop_
_entity.id
_entity.type
_entity.pdbx_description
1 polymer ?
#
loop_
_entity_poly.entity_id
_entity_poly.type
_entity_poly.pdbx_seq_one_letter_code
_entity_poly.pdbx_strand_id
1 'polypeptide(L)'
;MATYYESNLCSICSKPTAKSFCIGCKKYFCRKDFKEHEQQLFITFDNEIVGSHDELLDLIQKLEKSNYLSLHIFDQIEQWKQITINKVKKAAEKAQHELIQLIENQKLTIIKQLEPITKEIRSLREDENIVETNIDRLRKKINEMRQKLEEFTQKDINKSVIVSDEPIDWNRLIYISQEQQQKYYPLRSPPTTNIHPNTRWQQNAITVAGGNQQRNRINQLSYPRGLYIDDDQTIYVAEEENHRIIEWKWSATSGQVVAGGNGQGREDHQLNRPYDVIIDKERDSLIICDYGNRRIVRWPRRNGTSGETIISNIYCWSLTMDENGSLYVIDNVKNEVRRYQRGESQGTVVAGGNGSGNRLDQLSLPHYVFVDRDHSLYYLNGTISV
;
A
#
# COMPACT_ATOMS: atom_id res chain seq x y z
N MET A 1 -38.79 35.93 -75.66
CA MET A 1 -37.83 35.35 -74.69
C MET A 1 -37.18 36.50 -73.92
N ALA A 2 -37.42 36.58 -72.61
CA ALA A 2 -36.66 37.43 -71.70
C ALA A 2 -36.71 36.78 -70.31
N THR A 3 -35.78 35.88 -70.03
CA THR A 3 -35.62 35.27 -68.71
C THR A 3 -34.92 36.27 -67.81
N TYR A 4 -35.66 36.76 -66.81
CA TYR A 4 -35.25 37.73 -65.79
C TYR A 4 -34.12 37.12 -64.94
N TYR A 5 -32.93 37.74 -64.94
CA TYR A 5 -31.90 37.40 -63.95
C TYR A 5 -32.38 37.91 -62.58
N GLU A 6 -32.66 37.00 -61.65
CA GLU A 6 -32.83 37.38 -60.24
C GLU A 6 -31.53 38.02 -59.75
N SER A 7 -31.54 39.34 -59.63
CA SER A 7 -30.39 40.08 -59.13
C SER A 7 -30.31 39.93 -57.61
N ASN A 8 -29.24 39.31 -57.11
CA ASN A 8 -29.00 39.21 -55.66
C ASN A 8 -28.89 40.62 -55.06
N LEU A 9 -29.80 40.93 -54.14
CA LEU A 9 -29.85 42.22 -53.44
C LEU A 9 -28.91 42.21 -52.24
N CYS A 10 -28.21 43.33 -52.02
CA CYS A 10 -27.36 43.48 -50.84
C CYS A 10 -28.22 43.53 -49.58
N SER A 11 -27.85 42.75 -48.56
CA SER A 11 -28.61 42.65 -47.31
C SER A 11 -28.54 43.89 -46.41
N ILE A 12 -27.68 44.87 -46.75
CA ILE A 12 -27.54 46.13 -46.00
C ILE A 12 -28.12 47.30 -46.82
N CYS A 13 -27.67 47.49 -48.07
CA CYS A 13 -28.11 48.64 -48.88
C CYS A 13 -29.19 48.34 -49.93
N SER A 14 -29.65 47.09 -50.05
CA SER A 14 -30.71 46.65 -50.97
C SER A 14 -30.48 46.95 -52.45
N LYS A 15 -29.23 47.17 -52.86
CA LYS A 15 -28.86 47.37 -54.27
C LYS A 15 -28.62 46.02 -54.97
N PRO A 16 -28.97 45.87 -56.27
CA PRO A 16 -28.81 44.63 -57.04
C PRO A 16 -27.36 44.37 -57.48
N THR A 17 -26.39 44.77 -56.65
CA THR A 17 -24.94 44.70 -56.91
C THR A 17 -24.23 43.72 -56.00
N ALA A 18 -24.97 42.85 -55.30
CA ALA A 18 -24.40 41.92 -54.33
C ALA A 18 -23.74 40.72 -55.02
N LYS A 19 -22.44 40.55 -54.77
CA LYS A 19 -21.61 39.47 -55.34
C LYS A 19 -20.92 38.63 -54.29
N SER A 20 -20.86 39.09 -53.03
CA SER A 20 -20.17 38.42 -51.93
C SER A 20 -21.19 37.73 -51.03
N PHE A 21 -21.03 36.44 -50.78
CA PHE A 21 -21.93 35.64 -49.95
C PHE A 21 -21.25 35.28 -48.63
N CYS A 22 -21.89 35.58 -47.49
CA CYS A 22 -21.42 35.14 -46.18
C CYS A 22 -22.02 33.77 -45.85
N ILE A 23 -21.18 32.77 -45.64
CA ILE A 23 -21.61 31.40 -45.29
C ILE A 23 -22.28 31.35 -43.92
N GLY A 24 -21.80 32.16 -42.96
CA GLY A 24 -22.30 32.19 -41.59
C GLY A 24 -23.75 32.69 -41.51
N CYS A 25 -24.03 33.89 -42.03
CA CYS A 25 -25.36 34.49 -41.97
C CYS A 25 -26.24 34.21 -43.21
N LYS A 26 -25.70 33.47 -44.20
CA LYS A 26 -26.36 33.08 -45.46
C LYS A 26 -26.96 34.25 -46.25
N LYS A 27 -26.28 35.40 -46.26
CA LYS A 27 -26.72 36.64 -46.89
C LYS A 27 -25.74 37.11 -47.97
N TYR A 28 -26.27 37.80 -48.97
CA TYR A 28 -25.49 38.43 -50.04
C TYR A 28 -25.24 39.90 -49.73
N PHE A 29 -24.03 40.37 -50.01
CA PHE A 29 -23.56 41.73 -49.77
C PHE A 29 -22.85 42.30 -51.00
N CYS A 30 -22.90 43.63 -51.14
CA CYS A 30 -22.01 44.33 -52.05
C CYS A 30 -20.60 44.39 -51.43
N ARG A 31 -19.56 44.60 -52.25
CA ARG A 31 -18.16 44.51 -51.80
C ARG A 31 -17.81 45.46 -50.65
N LYS A 32 -18.43 46.64 -50.59
CA LYS A 32 -18.22 47.62 -49.51
C LYS A 32 -18.85 47.11 -48.22
N ASP A 33 -20.14 46.80 -48.26
CA ASP A 33 -20.92 46.38 -47.10
C ASP A 33 -20.46 45.01 -46.56
N PHE A 34 -19.88 44.15 -47.40
CA PHE A 34 -19.27 42.90 -46.96
C PHE A 34 -18.05 43.14 -46.07
N LYS A 35 -17.19 44.12 -46.42
CA LYS A 35 -16.05 44.50 -45.57
C LYS A 35 -16.51 45.11 -44.25
N GLU A 36 -17.57 45.92 -44.27
CA GLU A 36 -18.17 46.45 -43.04
C GLU A 36 -18.75 45.32 -42.17
N HIS A 37 -19.40 44.32 -42.78
CA HIS A 37 -19.88 43.13 -42.07
C HIS A 37 -18.74 42.31 -41.44
N GLU A 38 -17.64 42.07 -42.15
CA GLU A 38 -16.46 41.39 -41.61
C GLU A 38 -15.80 42.17 -40.46
N GLN A 39 -15.71 43.49 -40.57
CA GLN A 39 -15.19 44.34 -39.51
C GLN A 39 -16.06 44.30 -38.25
N GLN A 40 -17.40 44.29 -38.41
CA GLN A 40 -18.30 44.14 -37.26
C GLN A 40 -18.14 42.78 -36.58
N LEU A 41 -17.99 41.69 -37.35
CA LEU A 41 -17.74 40.36 -36.79
C LEU A 41 -16.41 40.30 -36.01
N PHE A 42 -15.37 40.95 -36.53
CA PHE A 42 -14.08 41.04 -35.85
C PHE A 42 -14.18 41.83 -34.53
N ILE A 43 -14.88 42.97 -34.55
CA ILE A 43 -15.12 43.78 -33.33
C ILE A 43 -15.93 43.00 -32.30
N THR A 44 -16.96 42.25 -32.72
CA THR A 44 -17.74 41.39 -31.82
C THR A 44 -16.88 40.27 -31.22
N PHE A 45 -16.02 39.64 -32.03
CA PHE A 45 -15.11 38.60 -31.54
C PHE A 45 -14.13 39.12 -30.49
N ASP A 46 -13.48 40.26 -30.75
CA ASP A 46 -12.54 40.87 -29.81
C ASP A 46 -13.24 41.32 -28.51
N ASN A 47 -14.41 41.96 -28.62
CA ASN A 47 -15.09 42.48 -27.43
C ASN A 47 -15.76 41.38 -26.59
N GLU A 48 -16.47 40.44 -27.22
CA GLU A 48 -17.26 39.45 -26.48
C GLU A 48 -16.45 38.22 -26.13
N ILE A 49 -15.63 37.71 -27.05
CA ILE A 49 -14.91 36.44 -26.85
C ILE A 49 -13.56 36.69 -26.18
N VAL A 50 -12.74 37.59 -26.73
CA VAL A 50 -11.41 37.88 -26.17
C VAL A 50 -11.55 38.62 -24.83
N GLY A 51 -12.45 39.61 -24.74
CA GLY A 51 -12.76 40.29 -23.48
C GLY A 51 -13.20 39.33 -22.36
N SER A 52 -14.17 38.44 -22.61
CA SER A 52 -14.64 37.48 -21.59
C SER A 52 -13.56 36.46 -21.20
N HIS A 53 -12.69 36.08 -22.13
CA HIS A 53 -11.56 35.20 -21.85
C HIS A 53 -10.56 35.87 -20.89
N ASP A 54 -10.24 37.13 -21.13
CA ASP A 54 -9.28 37.88 -20.31
C ASP A 54 -9.83 38.16 -18.90
N GLU A 55 -11.14 38.43 -18.78
CA GLU A 55 -11.82 38.53 -17.47
C GLU A 55 -11.76 37.22 -16.68
N LEU A 56 -11.94 36.06 -17.34
CA LEU A 56 -11.81 34.75 -16.69
C LEU A 56 -10.38 34.48 -16.22
N LEU A 57 -9.38 34.87 -17.01
CA LEU A 57 -7.98 34.74 -16.61
C LEU A 57 -7.64 35.61 -15.39
N ASP A 58 -8.13 36.85 -15.33
CA ASP A 58 -7.95 37.72 -14.16
C ASP A 58 -8.66 37.15 -12.91
N LEU A 59 -9.84 36.55 -13.08
CA LEU A 59 -10.57 35.89 -11.99
C LEU A 59 -9.81 34.66 -11.47
N ILE A 60 -9.27 33.83 -12.36
CA ILE A 60 -8.42 32.69 -12.01
C ILE A 60 -7.16 33.16 -11.28
N GLN A 61 -6.52 34.22 -11.75
CA GLN A 61 -5.31 34.75 -11.13
C GLN A 61 -5.57 35.37 -9.75
N LYS A 62 -6.77 35.96 -9.53
CA LYS A 62 -7.24 36.41 -8.22
C LYS A 62 -7.55 35.25 -7.28
N LEU A 63 -8.11 34.15 -7.79
CA LEU A 63 -8.35 32.92 -7.03
C LEU A 63 -7.02 32.23 -6.62
N GLU A 64 -6.03 32.20 -7.50
CA GLU A 64 -4.69 31.67 -7.18
C GLU A 64 -3.94 32.52 -6.14
N LYS A 65 -4.11 33.85 -6.18
CA LYS A 65 -3.52 34.77 -5.19
C LYS A 65 -4.25 34.73 -3.84
N SER A 66 -5.53 34.34 -3.81
CA SER A 66 -6.32 34.19 -2.59
C SER A 66 -6.18 32.78 -2.01
N ASN A 67 -4.95 32.42 -1.64
CA ASN A 67 -4.60 31.23 -0.85
C ASN A 67 -5.13 31.30 0.61
N TYR A 68 -6.23 32.00 0.85
CA TYR A 68 -6.80 32.30 2.18
C TYR A 68 -7.91 31.31 2.58
N LEU A 69 -8.59 30.69 1.61
CA LEU A 69 -9.70 29.75 1.87
C LEU A 69 -9.21 28.33 2.18
N SER A 70 -8.05 27.93 1.64
CA SER A 70 -7.41 26.64 1.89
C SER A 70 -6.87 26.56 3.33
N LEU A 71 -6.08 27.54 3.75
CA LEU A 71 -5.42 27.57 5.06
C LEU A 71 -6.40 27.52 6.24
N HIS A 72 -7.48 28.31 6.24
CA HIS A 72 -8.39 28.36 7.39
C HIS A 72 -9.20 27.07 7.60
N ILE A 73 -9.62 26.42 6.50
CA ILE A 73 -10.36 25.15 6.58
C ILE A 73 -9.42 24.01 7.01
N PHE A 74 -8.18 23.99 6.51
CA PHE A 74 -7.18 23.02 6.96
C PHE A 74 -6.87 23.17 8.45
N ASP A 75 -6.73 24.40 8.96
CA ASP A 75 -6.49 24.66 10.38
C ASP A 75 -7.67 24.21 11.26
N GLN A 76 -8.91 24.44 10.82
CA GLN A 76 -10.11 23.99 11.54
C GLN A 76 -10.23 22.46 11.58
N ILE A 77 -9.93 21.79 10.46
CA ILE A 77 -9.93 20.33 10.37
C ILE A 77 -8.85 19.74 11.29
N GLU A 78 -7.65 20.31 11.29
CA GLU A 78 -6.57 19.83 12.16
C GLU A 78 -6.92 20.05 13.65
N GLN A 79 -7.53 21.18 14.01
CA GLN A 79 -8.02 21.41 15.38
C GLN A 79 -9.09 20.41 15.81
N TRP A 80 -10.07 20.12 14.95
CA TRP A 80 -11.12 19.14 15.25
C TRP A 80 -10.58 17.72 15.38
N LYS A 81 -9.61 17.36 14.55
CA LYS A 81 -8.87 16.11 14.63
C LYS A 81 -8.15 15.97 15.98
N GLN A 82 -7.40 16.98 16.40
CA GLN A 82 -6.68 16.95 17.68
C GLN A 82 -7.62 16.86 18.89
N ILE A 83 -8.75 17.58 18.87
CA ILE A 83 -9.77 17.50 19.93
C ILE A 83 -10.36 16.08 20.01
N THR A 84 -10.63 15.46 18.86
CA THR A 84 -11.23 14.13 18.79
C THR A 84 -10.25 13.06 19.28
N ILE A 85 -8.99 13.11 18.83
CA ILE A 85 -7.91 12.21 19.30
C ILE A 85 -7.78 12.30 20.83
N ASN A 86 -7.76 13.52 21.38
CA ASN A 86 -7.64 13.70 22.83
C ASN A 86 -8.83 13.15 23.61
N LYS A 87 -10.05 13.23 23.07
CA LYS A 87 -11.24 12.64 23.72
C LYS A 87 -11.18 11.11 23.72
N VAL A 88 -10.81 10.49 22.59
CA VAL A 88 -10.66 9.03 22.48
C VAL A 88 -9.54 8.55 23.40
N LYS A 89 -8.40 9.24 23.43
CA LYS A 89 -7.28 8.92 24.31
C LYS A 89 -7.68 8.94 25.78
N LYS A 90 -8.38 10.00 26.23
CA LYS A 90 -8.89 10.08 27.62
C LYS A 90 -9.89 8.98 27.96
N ALA A 91 -10.77 8.61 27.03
CA ALA A 91 -11.72 7.52 27.22
C ALA A 91 -11.01 6.17 27.35
N ALA A 92 -10.02 5.92 26.49
CA ALA A 92 -9.20 4.71 26.54
C ALA A 92 -8.37 4.62 27.82
N GLU A 93 -7.74 5.72 28.25
CA GLU A 93 -6.99 5.79 29.52
C GLU A 93 -7.90 5.52 30.73
N LYS A 94 -9.13 6.06 30.73
CA LYS A 94 -10.11 5.81 31.78
C LYS A 94 -10.53 4.33 31.82
N ALA A 95 -10.84 3.74 30.67
CA ALA A 95 -11.20 2.33 30.59
C ALA A 95 -10.04 1.41 31.03
N GLN A 96 -8.81 1.72 30.63
CA GLN A 96 -7.62 1.01 31.07
C GLN A 96 -7.44 1.09 32.59
N HIS A 97 -7.63 2.27 33.18
CA HIS A 97 -7.54 2.45 34.62
C HIS A 97 -8.61 1.64 35.37
N GLU A 98 -9.85 1.66 34.90
CA GLU A 98 -10.95 0.87 35.50
C GLU A 98 -10.67 -0.64 35.44
N LEU A 99 -10.11 -1.13 34.33
CA LEU A 99 -9.72 -2.53 34.19
C LEU A 99 -8.61 -2.92 35.16
N ILE A 100 -7.57 -2.09 35.29
CA ILE A 100 -6.47 -2.32 36.24
C ILE A 100 -7.01 -2.37 37.68
N GLN A 101 -7.92 -1.45 38.04
CA GLN A 101 -8.54 -1.44 39.36
C GLN A 101 -9.37 -2.69 39.64
N LEU A 102 -10.12 -3.18 38.64
CA LEU A 102 -10.87 -4.44 38.77
C LEU A 102 -9.92 -5.62 39.02
N ILE A 103 -8.83 -5.72 38.26
CA ILE A 103 -7.83 -6.78 38.41
C ILE A 103 -7.18 -6.74 39.79
N GLU A 104 -6.76 -5.58 40.27
CA GLU A 104 -6.14 -5.45 41.59
C GLU A 104 -7.13 -5.76 42.73
N ASN A 105 -8.39 -5.33 42.64
CA ASN A 105 -9.41 -5.67 43.63
C ASN A 105 -9.70 -7.17 43.69
N GLN A 106 -9.68 -7.85 42.55
CA GLN A 106 -9.89 -9.30 42.48
C GLN A 106 -8.68 -10.08 43.00
N LYS A 107 -7.46 -9.64 42.66
CA LYS A 107 -6.23 -10.19 43.24
C LYS A 107 -6.24 -10.11 44.76
N LEU A 108 -6.65 -8.97 45.33
CA LEU A 108 -6.81 -8.82 46.79
C LEU A 108 -7.86 -9.78 47.37
N THR A 109 -8.96 -9.99 46.64
CA THR A 109 -10.03 -10.92 47.06
C THR A 109 -9.53 -12.37 47.07
N ILE A 110 -8.77 -12.78 46.05
CA ILE A 110 -8.18 -14.13 45.97
C ILE A 110 -7.17 -14.34 47.10
N ILE A 111 -6.30 -13.35 47.35
CA ILE A 111 -5.31 -13.42 48.43
C ILE A 111 -6.03 -13.62 49.78
N LYS A 112 -7.09 -12.86 50.06
CA LYS A 112 -7.89 -13.03 51.29
C LYS A 112 -8.52 -14.41 51.43
N GLN A 113 -8.92 -15.05 50.33
CA GLN A 113 -9.49 -16.40 50.35
C GLN A 113 -8.42 -17.49 50.56
N LEU A 114 -7.16 -17.24 50.16
CA LEU A 114 -6.03 -18.15 50.37
C LEU A 114 -5.46 -18.11 51.80
N GLU A 115 -5.60 -16.98 52.50
CA GLU A 115 -5.14 -16.83 53.90
C GLU A 115 -5.68 -17.90 54.88
N PRO A 116 -6.99 -18.19 54.95
CA PRO A 116 -7.51 -19.20 55.88
C PRO A 116 -7.03 -20.61 55.54
N ILE A 117 -6.89 -20.94 54.25
CA ILE A 117 -6.37 -22.24 53.80
C ILE A 117 -4.89 -22.36 54.16
N THR A 118 -4.13 -21.27 54.02
CA THR A 118 -2.72 -21.22 54.43
C THR A 118 -2.57 -21.43 55.94
N LYS A 119 -3.46 -20.83 56.76
CA LYS A 119 -3.48 -21.03 58.21
C LYS A 119 -3.86 -22.47 58.60
N GLU A 120 -4.84 -23.05 57.92
CA GLU A 120 -5.26 -24.45 58.12
C GLU A 120 -4.14 -25.44 57.77
N ILE A 121 -3.43 -25.22 56.66
CA ILE A 121 -2.25 -26.02 56.27
C ILE A 121 -1.15 -25.92 57.33
N ARG A 122 -0.88 -24.74 57.89
CA ARG A 122 0.13 -24.56 58.93
C ARG A 122 -0.26 -25.27 60.23
N SER A 123 -1.50 -25.09 60.68
CA SER A 123 -2.03 -25.77 61.87
C SER A 123 -1.96 -27.29 61.76
N LEU A 124 -2.24 -27.85 60.58
CA LEU A 124 -2.16 -29.29 60.36
C LEU A 124 -0.72 -29.82 60.28
N ARG A 125 0.26 -28.99 59.90
CA ARG A 125 1.68 -29.38 59.92
C ARG A 125 2.26 -29.46 61.33
N GLU A 126 1.65 -28.77 62.27
CA GLU A 126 2.02 -28.78 63.69
C GLU A 126 1.27 -29.87 64.48
N ASP A 127 0.31 -30.55 63.85
CA ASP A 127 -0.46 -31.65 64.42
C ASP A 127 0.17 -33.00 64.03
N GLU A 128 0.46 -33.86 65.02
CA GLU A 128 1.05 -35.18 64.80
C GLU A 128 0.05 -36.23 64.25
N ASN A 129 -1.25 -35.90 64.18
CA ASN A 129 -2.32 -36.83 63.78
C ASN A 129 -3.06 -36.40 62.50
N ILE A 130 -2.35 -36.10 61.42
CA ILE A 130 -2.98 -35.82 60.11
C ILE A 130 -3.66 -37.09 59.58
N VAL A 131 -4.98 -37.04 59.34
CA VAL A 131 -5.74 -38.14 58.73
C VAL A 131 -6.24 -37.80 57.32
N GLU A 132 -6.57 -38.82 56.52
CA GLU A 132 -6.95 -38.69 55.11
C GLU A 132 -8.10 -37.70 54.87
N THR A 133 -9.04 -37.62 55.82
CA THR A 133 -10.18 -36.68 55.75
C THR A 133 -9.75 -35.21 55.81
N ASN A 134 -8.64 -34.88 56.48
CA ASN A 134 -8.06 -33.53 56.45
C ASN A 134 -7.53 -33.18 55.06
N ILE A 135 -6.86 -34.13 54.41
CA ILE A 135 -6.27 -33.97 53.08
C ILE A 135 -7.36 -33.79 52.03
N ASP A 136 -8.41 -34.62 52.07
CA ASP A 136 -9.52 -34.53 51.12
C ASP A 136 -10.33 -33.25 51.28
N ARG A 137 -10.51 -32.77 52.51
CA ARG A 137 -11.13 -31.46 52.78
C ARG A 137 -10.33 -30.31 52.19
N LEU A 138 -8.99 -30.32 52.33
CA LEU A 138 -8.13 -29.30 51.73
C LEU A 138 -8.12 -29.37 50.20
N ARG A 139 -8.05 -30.57 49.62
CA ARG A 139 -8.16 -30.77 48.17
C ARG A 139 -9.45 -30.20 47.62
N LYS A 140 -10.58 -30.45 48.29
CA LYS A 140 -11.88 -29.90 47.89
C LYS A 140 -11.87 -28.37 47.89
N LYS A 141 -11.38 -27.72 48.96
CA LYS A 141 -11.27 -26.26 49.04
C LYS A 141 -10.38 -25.67 47.94
N ILE A 142 -9.25 -26.32 47.64
CA ILE A 142 -8.32 -25.89 46.58
C ILE A 142 -8.98 -26.02 45.19
N ASN A 143 -9.67 -27.12 44.92
CA ASN A 143 -10.36 -27.33 43.65
C ASN A 143 -11.54 -26.37 43.45
N GLU A 144 -12.32 -26.10 44.50
CA GLU A 144 -13.40 -25.11 44.46
C GLU A 144 -12.87 -23.69 44.16
N MET A 145 -11.73 -23.31 44.74
CA MET A 145 -11.08 -22.03 44.39
C MET A 145 -10.56 -22.01 42.97
N ARG A 146 -9.97 -23.12 42.49
CA ARG A 146 -9.47 -23.21 41.12
C ARG A 146 -10.60 -23.04 40.11
N GLN A 147 -11.73 -23.70 40.33
CA GLN A 147 -12.91 -23.55 39.48
C GLN A 147 -13.43 -22.10 39.49
N LYS A 148 -13.48 -21.44 40.65
CA LYS A 148 -13.85 -20.01 40.73
C LYS A 148 -12.88 -19.12 39.96
N LEU A 149 -11.58 -19.44 39.95
CA LEU A 149 -10.57 -18.72 39.18
C LEU A 149 -10.78 -18.88 37.67
N GLU A 150 -11.10 -20.11 37.22
CA GLU A 150 -11.32 -20.45 35.82
C GLU A 150 -12.65 -19.85 35.28
N GLU A 151 -13.74 -19.92 36.04
CA GLU A 151 -15.02 -19.27 35.71
C GLU A 151 -14.89 -17.74 35.68
N PHE A 152 -14.05 -17.20 36.53
CA PHE A 152 -13.76 -15.77 36.61
C PHE A 152 -13.01 -15.27 35.37
N THR A 153 -11.97 -15.98 34.92
CA THR A 153 -11.25 -15.65 33.68
C THR A 153 -12.15 -15.65 32.44
N GLN A 154 -13.15 -16.53 32.37
CA GLN A 154 -14.05 -16.61 31.22
C GLN A 154 -15.06 -15.44 31.16
N LYS A 155 -15.44 -14.87 32.31
CA LYS A 155 -16.51 -13.85 32.41
C LYS A 155 -16.01 -12.42 32.19
N ASP A 156 -14.76 -12.12 32.54
CA ASP A 156 -14.18 -10.78 32.37
C ASP A 156 -13.44 -10.59 31.01
N ILE A 157 -13.13 -11.66 30.27
CA ILE A 157 -12.74 -11.57 28.84
C ILE A 157 -13.87 -10.99 27.96
N ASN A 158 -15.13 -11.05 28.42
CA ASN A 158 -16.32 -10.66 27.66
C ASN A 158 -17.01 -9.36 28.13
N LYS A 159 -16.37 -8.53 28.96
CA LYS A 159 -16.93 -7.20 29.28
C LYS A 159 -16.53 -6.17 28.23
N SER A 160 -17.46 -5.88 27.33
CA SER A 160 -17.39 -4.72 26.42
C SER A 160 -17.57 -3.42 27.22
N VAL A 161 -16.74 -2.44 26.91
CA VAL A 161 -16.88 -1.07 27.40
C VAL A 161 -18.04 -0.44 26.62
N ILE A 162 -19.08 0.07 27.28
CA ILE A 162 -20.17 0.78 26.61
C ILE A 162 -19.84 2.27 26.65
N VAL A 163 -19.68 2.89 25.49
CA VAL A 163 -19.67 4.35 25.33
C VAL A 163 -20.85 4.69 24.42
N SER A 164 -21.83 5.43 24.96
CA SER A 164 -23.05 5.93 24.30
C SER A 164 -23.96 4.86 23.67
N ASP A 165 -24.63 4.04 24.50
CA ASP A 165 -25.72 3.13 24.13
C ASP A 165 -25.46 2.09 23.02
N GLU A 166 -24.24 1.99 22.51
CA GLU A 166 -23.81 0.92 21.62
C GLU A 166 -22.66 0.10 22.26
N PRO A 167 -22.73 -1.24 22.23
CA PRO A 167 -21.63 -2.07 22.69
C PRO A 167 -20.42 -1.86 21.78
N ILE A 168 -19.28 -1.52 22.37
CA ILE A 168 -18.01 -1.52 21.64
C ILE A 168 -17.67 -2.97 21.31
N ASP A 169 -17.96 -3.35 20.07
CA ASP A 169 -17.47 -4.57 19.46
C ASP A 169 -15.98 -4.38 19.16
N TRP A 170 -15.14 -5.10 19.90
CA TRP A 170 -13.69 -5.09 19.73
C TRP A 170 -13.27 -5.55 18.32
N ASN A 171 -14.06 -6.38 17.64
CA ASN A 171 -13.80 -6.73 16.23
C ASN A 171 -14.03 -5.53 15.30
N ARG A 172 -14.96 -4.65 15.65
CA ARG A 172 -15.22 -3.39 14.93
C ARG A 172 -14.17 -2.33 15.25
N LEU A 173 -13.60 -2.30 16.46
CA LEU A 173 -12.47 -1.41 16.79
C LEU A 173 -11.17 -1.79 16.08
N ILE A 174 -10.92 -3.08 15.84
CA ILE A 174 -9.79 -3.52 15.00
C ILE A 174 -10.00 -3.03 13.56
N TYR A 175 -11.22 -3.13 13.02
CA TYR A 175 -11.57 -2.59 11.71
C TYR A 175 -11.51 -1.05 11.64
N ILE A 176 -12.02 -0.34 12.66
CA ILE A 176 -12.05 1.13 12.70
C ILE A 176 -10.65 1.70 12.99
N SER A 177 -9.81 1.04 13.80
CA SER A 177 -8.42 1.47 14.01
C SER A 177 -7.54 1.24 12.79
N GLN A 178 -7.79 0.16 12.01
CA GLN A 178 -7.17 -0.03 10.70
C GLN A 178 -7.72 0.96 9.64
N GLU A 179 -9.01 1.31 9.65
CA GLU A 179 -9.58 2.31 8.72
C GLU A 179 -9.22 3.77 9.09
N GLN A 180 -9.09 4.11 10.38
CA GLN A 180 -8.77 5.48 10.84
C GLN A 180 -7.27 5.81 10.76
N GLN A 181 -6.39 4.80 10.68
CA GLN A 181 -4.99 5.03 10.27
C GLN A 181 -4.84 5.26 8.76
N GLN A 182 -5.89 5.01 7.98
CA GLN A 182 -5.90 5.15 6.53
C GLN A 182 -6.61 6.41 6.04
N LYS A 183 -6.42 7.54 6.73
CA LYS A 183 -6.83 8.84 6.18
C LYS A 183 -5.93 9.94 6.72
N TYR A 184 -4.82 10.19 6.03
CA TYR A 184 -4.25 11.53 5.72
C TYR A 184 -2.83 11.39 5.15
N TYR A 185 -2.73 11.22 3.82
CA TYR A 185 -1.75 11.87 2.93
C TYR A 185 -2.36 11.92 1.52
N PRO A 186 -2.33 13.05 0.78
CA PRO A 186 -2.81 13.09 -0.58
C PRO A 186 -1.71 12.60 -1.51
N LEU A 187 -1.59 11.28 -1.64
CA LEU A 187 -1.01 10.63 -2.81
C LEU A 187 -1.98 9.52 -3.15
N ARG A 188 -2.56 9.55 -4.36
CA ARG A 188 -3.58 8.62 -4.88
C ARG A 188 -3.47 7.24 -4.22
N SER A 189 -4.39 6.93 -3.30
CA SER A 189 -4.49 5.58 -2.77
C SER A 189 -4.70 4.63 -3.95
N PRO A 190 -3.89 3.57 -4.13
CA PRO A 190 -4.22 2.55 -5.11
C PRO A 190 -5.62 2.02 -4.77
N PRO A 191 -6.46 1.74 -5.78
CA PRO A 191 -7.81 1.26 -5.53
C PRO A 191 -7.72 0.05 -4.60
N THR A 192 -8.39 0.11 -3.45
CA THR A 192 -8.56 -1.04 -2.57
C THR A 192 -9.43 -2.03 -3.33
N THR A 193 -8.80 -2.92 -4.08
CA THR A 193 -9.46 -4.08 -4.66
C THR A 193 -9.89 -4.97 -3.50
N ASN A 194 -11.14 -4.82 -3.07
CA ASN A 194 -11.80 -5.79 -2.21
C ASN A 194 -11.90 -7.10 -3.00
N ILE A 195 -10.89 -7.95 -2.87
CA ILE A 195 -10.93 -9.32 -3.39
C ILE A 195 -11.91 -10.08 -2.49
N HIS A 196 -13.13 -10.26 -2.96
CA HIS A 196 -14.15 -11.01 -2.24
C HIS A 196 -13.63 -12.43 -1.95
N PRO A 197 -13.91 -13.06 -0.80
CA PRO A 197 -13.41 -14.40 -0.46
C PRO A 197 -13.74 -15.48 -1.51
N ASN A 198 -14.81 -15.25 -2.28
CA ASN A 198 -15.26 -16.12 -3.37
C ASN A 198 -14.78 -15.67 -4.76
N THR A 199 -13.81 -14.76 -4.84
CA THR A 199 -13.20 -14.33 -6.11
C THR A 199 -12.56 -15.54 -6.76
N ARG A 200 -13.09 -15.92 -7.92
CA ARG A 200 -12.52 -16.99 -8.74
C ARG A 200 -11.66 -16.41 -9.82
N TRP A 201 -10.66 -17.19 -10.25
CA TRP A 201 -9.88 -16.87 -11.44
C TRP A 201 -10.82 -16.58 -12.63
N GLN A 202 -10.67 -15.42 -13.25
CA GLN A 202 -11.44 -15.07 -14.44
C GLN A 202 -10.89 -15.86 -15.62
N GLN A 203 -11.74 -16.67 -16.27
CA GLN A 203 -11.31 -17.60 -17.33
C GLN A 203 -10.85 -16.92 -18.63
N ASN A 204 -11.00 -15.60 -18.73
CA ASN A 204 -10.59 -14.75 -19.84
C ASN A 204 -9.27 -13.99 -19.55
N ALA A 205 -8.38 -14.58 -18.76
CA ALA A 205 -7.08 -13.96 -18.48
C ALA A 205 -6.34 -13.60 -19.77
N ILE A 206 -5.77 -12.40 -19.82
CA ILE A 206 -4.98 -11.90 -20.94
C ILE A 206 -3.50 -12.02 -20.62
N THR A 207 -2.68 -12.27 -21.66
CA THR A 207 -1.22 -12.16 -21.52
C THR A 207 -0.85 -10.69 -21.53
N VAL A 208 -0.36 -10.18 -20.40
CA VAL A 208 0.12 -8.79 -20.26
C VAL A 208 1.63 -8.66 -20.50
N ALA A 209 2.30 -9.80 -20.57
CA ALA A 209 3.75 -9.94 -20.51
C ALA A 209 4.18 -11.28 -21.16
N GLY A 210 4.77 -11.24 -22.36
CA GLY A 210 5.37 -12.39 -23.06
C GLY A 210 4.44 -12.98 -24.13
N GLY A 211 4.75 -14.19 -24.63
CA GLY A 211 3.75 -15.02 -25.33
C GLY A 211 3.83 -15.15 -26.87
N ASN A 212 4.93 -14.76 -27.52
CA ASN A 212 5.17 -15.03 -28.94
C ASN A 212 6.27 -16.08 -29.10
N GLN A 213 6.01 -17.15 -29.86
CA GLN A 213 6.77 -18.41 -29.90
C GLN A 213 8.24 -18.36 -30.40
N GLN A 214 8.93 -17.22 -30.37
CA GLN A 214 10.32 -17.06 -30.82
C GLN A 214 11.21 -16.54 -29.68
N ARG A 215 12.19 -17.35 -29.27
CA ARG A 215 13.18 -17.01 -28.23
C ARG A 215 14.01 -15.76 -28.60
N ASN A 216 14.36 -14.96 -27.59
CA ASN A 216 15.35 -13.86 -27.60
C ASN A 216 14.97 -12.53 -28.27
N ARG A 217 13.68 -12.20 -28.42
CA ARG A 217 13.26 -10.83 -28.76
C ARG A 217 12.71 -10.11 -27.53
N ILE A 218 12.78 -8.79 -27.49
CA ILE A 218 12.37 -7.96 -26.33
C ILE A 218 10.86 -8.02 -26.01
N ASN A 219 10.09 -8.72 -26.85
CA ASN A 219 8.70 -9.06 -26.60
C ASN A 219 8.52 -10.42 -25.88
N GLN A 220 9.59 -11.17 -25.58
CA GLN A 220 9.57 -12.44 -24.85
C GLN A 220 10.32 -12.40 -23.52
N LEU A 221 9.89 -13.26 -22.59
CA LEU A 221 10.59 -13.55 -21.34
C LEU A 221 11.30 -14.92 -21.43
N SER A 222 12.51 -15.02 -20.89
CA SER A 222 13.24 -16.27 -20.71
C SER A 222 13.45 -16.55 -19.24
N TYR A 223 12.80 -17.62 -18.73
CA TYR A 223 12.80 -18.00 -17.31
C TYR A 223 12.53 -16.81 -16.37
N PRO A 224 11.34 -16.17 -16.47
CA PRO A 224 10.98 -15.12 -15.53
C PRO A 224 10.88 -15.69 -14.11
N ARG A 225 11.45 -14.95 -13.15
CA ARG A 225 11.42 -15.29 -11.72
C ARG A 225 10.47 -14.34 -10.98
N GLY A 226 11.00 -13.50 -10.10
CA GLY A 226 10.23 -12.48 -9.40
C GLY A 226 9.77 -11.35 -10.32
N LEU A 227 8.69 -10.71 -9.90
CA LEU A 227 8.14 -9.52 -10.56
C LEU A 227 7.64 -8.52 -9.52
N TYR A 228 7.63 -7.25 -9.91
CA TYR A 228 7.05 -6.16 -9.14
C TYR A 228 6.17 -5.30 -10.02
N ILE A 229 5.06 -4.80 -9.47
CA ILE A 229 4.14 -3.90 -10.17
C ILE A 229 4.11 -2.59 -9.39
N ASP A 230 4.37 -1.49 -10.07
CA ASP A 230 4.34 -0.16 -9.47
C ASP A 230 2.95 0.49 -9.52
N ASP A 231 2.85 1.71 -9.00
CA ASP A 231 1.58 2.46 -8.95
C ASP A 231 1.09 2.90 -10.35
N ASP A 232 1.97 2.91 -11.35
CA ASP A 232 1.67 3.20 -12.75
C ASP A 232 1.28 1.93 -13.55
N GLN A 233 1.11 0.79 -12.87
CA GLN A 233 0.85 -0.53 -13.46
C GLN A 233 1.94 -0.99 -14.44
N THR A 234 3.17 -0.51 -14.25
CA THR A 234 4.37 -0.99 -14.92
C THR A 234 4.88 -2.23 -14.20
N ILE A 235 5.09 -3.29 -14.97
CA ILE A 235 5.58 -4.58 -14.49
C ILE A 235 7.09 -4.64 -14.69
N TYR A 236 7.83 -4.91 -13.63
CA TYR A 236 9.26 -5.19 -13.67
C TYR A 236 9.46 -6.68 -13.46
N VAL A 237 10.19 -7.35 -14.35
CA VAL A 237 10.40 -8.80 -14.31
C VAL A 237 11.89 -9.12 -14.27
N ALA A 238 12.30 -9.97 -13.34
CA ALA A 238 13.63 -10.55 -13.34
C ALA A 238 13.71 -11.73 -14.32
N GLU A 239 14.47 -11.56 -15.41
CA GLU A 239 14.73 -12.63 -16.37
C GLU A 239 16.05 -13.33 -16.06
N GLU A 240 15.95 -14.58 -15.60
CA GLU A 240 17.10 -15.35 -15.16
C GLU A 240 18.09 -15.60 -16.30
N GLU A 241 17.63 -16.20 -17.39
CA GLU A 241 18.48 -16.69 -18.48
C GLU A 241 19.00 -15.56 -19.37
N ASN A 242 18.29 -14.43 -19.42
CA ASN A 242 18.74 -13.24 -20.13
C ASN A 242 19.54 -12.28 -19.23
N HIS A 243 19.73 -12.61 -17.96
CA HIS A 243 20.54 -11.86 -16.99
C HIS A 243 20.20 -10.36 -16.95
N ARG A 244 18.91 -10.05 -16.86
CA ARG A 244 18.41 -8.68 -16.95
C ARG A 244 17.11 -8.48 -16.19
N ILE A 245 16.79 -7.22 -15.93
CA ILE A 245 15.45 -6.78 -15.53
C ILE A 245 14.80 -6.10 -16.74
N ILE A 246 13.57 -6.49 -17.04
CA ILE A 246 12.77 -5.91 -18.12
C ILE A 246 11.56 -5.19 -17.52
N GLU A 247 11.30 -3.96 -17.96
CA GLU A 247 10.07 -3.24 -17.65
C GLU A 247 9.03 -3.44 -18.76
N TRP A 248 7.76 -3.54 -18.37
CA TRP A 248 6.61 -3.61 -19.23
C TRP A 248 5.55 -2.63 -18.77
N LYS A 249 5.36 -1.57 -19.54
CA LYS A 249 4.29 -0.60 -19.29
C LYS A 249 2.94 -1.21 -19.60
N TRP A 250 1.89 -0.71 -18.95
CA TRP A 250 0.52 -1.09 -19.27
C TRP A 250 0.26 -0.97 -20.78
N SER A 251 -0.36 -1.98 -21.37
CA SER A 251 -0.66 -2.11 -22.82
C SER A 251 0.54 -2.19 -23.78
N ALA A 252 1.78 -2.25 -23.28
CA ALA A 252 2.95 -2.39 -24.14
C ALA A 252 3.01 -3.78 -24.80
N THR A 253 3.42 -3.82 -26.07
CA THR A 253 3.58 -5.08 -26.83
C THR A 253 5.00 -5.67 -26.72
N SER A 254 5.93 -4.92 -26.12
CA SER A 254 7.32 -5.32 -25.91
C SER A 254 7.90 -4.62 -24.69
N GLY A 255 8.83 -5.27 -24.01
CA GLY A 255 9.45 -4.72 -22.81
C GLY A 255 10.62 -3.79 -23.15
N GLN A 256 11.21 -3.22 -22.12
CA GLN A 256 12.44 -2.44 -22.20
C GLN A 256 13.42 -2.95 -21.14
N VAL A 257 14.67 -3.18 -21.51
CA VAL A 257 15.71 -3.55 -20.54
C VAL A 257 16.05 -2.32 -19.69
N VAL A 258 15.97 -2.45 -18.37
CA VAL A 258 16.20 -1.36 -17.41
C VAL A 258 17.35 -1.62 -16.46
N ALA A 259 17.79 -2.88 -16.33
CA ALA A 259 19.01 -3.24 -15.60
C ALA A 259 19.62 -4.52 -16.21
N GLY A 260 20.95 -4.62 -16.18
CA GLY A 260 21.67 -5.74 -16.79
C GLY A 260 21.55 -5.77 -18.32
N GLY A 261 21.56 -6.98 -18.90
CA GLY A 261 21.47 -7.17 -20.36
C GLY A 261 22.78 -6.95 -21.12
N ASN A 262 23.88 -6.62 -20.43
CA ASN A 262 25.23 -6.46 -20.99
C ASN A 262 26.07 -7.75 -20.85
N GLY A 263 25.42 -8.90 -20.99
CA GLY A 263 25.99 -10.22 -20.72
C GLY A 263 25.97 -10.61 -19.24
N GLN A 264 26.21 -11.90 -19.00
CA GLN A 264 26.37 -12.46 -17.66
C GLN A 264 27.68 -11.97 -17.05
N GLY A 265 27.64 -11.46 -15.80
CA GLY A 265 28.87 -11.17 -15.08
C GLY A 265 28.64 -10.36 -13.81
N ARG A 266 29.75 -9.93 -13.19
CA ARG A 266 29.79 -9.28 -11.86
C ARG A 266 30.03 -7.77 -11.91
N GLU A 267 30.32 -7.22 -13.08
CA GLU A 267 30.53 -5.79 -13.25
C GLU A 267 29.27 -5.00 -12.89
N ASP A 268 29.43 -3.70 -12.63
CA ASP A 268 28.33 -2.86 -12.15
C ASP A 268 27.23 -2.68 -13.20
N HIS A 269 27.55 -2.86 -14.50
CA HIS A 269 26.56 -2.86 -15.58
C HIS A 269 26.05 -4.27 -15.96
N GLN A 270 26.40 -5.32 -15.20
CA GLN A 270 26.01 -6.71 -15.45
C GLN A 270 25.21 -7.30 -14.29
N LEU A 271 24.38 -8.28 -14.63
CA LEU A 271 23.69 -9.14 -13.68
C LEU A 271 24.02 -10.59 -14.02
N ASN A 272 23.72 -11.49 -13.09
CA ASN A 272 23.89 -12.92 -13.26
C ASN A 272 22.74 -13.65 -12.58
N ARG A 273 21.81 -14.13 -13.40
CA ARG A 273 20.62 -14.88 -12.97
C ARG A 273 19.85 -14.12 -11.87
N PRO A 274 19.29 -12.93 -12.17
CA PRO A 274 18.50 -12.20 -11.19
C PRO A 274 17.23 -12.97 -10.84
N TYR A 275 16.91 -13.08 -9.55
CA TYR A 275 15.78 -13.91 -9.08
C TYR A 275 14.58 -13.08 -8.62
N ASP A 276 14.80 -11.86 -8.16
CA ASP A 276 13.73 -10.99 -7.68
C ASP A 276 14.09 -9.52 -7.87
N VAL A 277 13.06 -8.68 -7.94
CA VAL A 277 13.20 -7.22 -8.07
C VAL A 277 12.07 -6.53 -7.34
N ILE A 278 12.37 -5.46 -6.60
CA ILE A 278 11.38 -4.53 -6.04
C ILE A 278 11.79 -3.09 -6.33
N ILE A 279 10.91 -2.15 -6.01
CA ILE A 279 11.18 -0.71 -6.13
C ILE A 279 11.35 -0.09 -4.75
N ASP A 280 12.49 0.58 -4.54
CA ASP A 280 12.64 1.59 -3.50
C ASP A 280 12.04 2.91 -4.02
N LYS A 281 10.79 3.17 -3.63
CA LYS A 281 10.01 4.33 -4.10
C LYS A 281 10.65 5.65 -3.66
N GLU A 282 11.28 5.71 -2.49
CA GLU A 282 11.89 6.94 -1.99
C GLU A 282 13.14 7.33 -2.79
N ARG A 283 13.92 6.34 -3.25
CA ARG A 283 15.13 6.57 -4.04
C ARG A 283 14.94 6.44 -5.55
N ASP A 284 13.71 6.20 -6.00
CA ASP A 284 13.37 5.86 -7.40
C ASP A 284 14.37 4.84 -7.98
N SER A 285 14.55 3.73 -7.27
CA SER A 285 15.57 2.72 -7.57
C SER A 285 14.99 1.31 -7.56
N LEU A 286 15.54 0.43 -8.40
CA LEU A 286 15.31 -1.02 -8.35
C LEU A 286 16.24 -1.64 -7.31
N ILE A 287 15.71 -2.56 -6.50
CA ILE A 287 16.51 -3.42 -5.62
C ILE A 287 16.40 -4.84 -6.16
N ILE A 288 17.53 -5.43 -6.54
CA ILE A 288 17.58 -6.65 -7.34
C ILE A 288 18.33 -7.75 -6.58
N CYS A 289 17.71 -8.92 -6.44
CA CYS A 289 18.40 -10.14 -6.04
C CYS A 289 19.26 -10.64 -7.21
N ASP A 290 20.55 -10.29 -7.22
CA ASP A 290 21.52 -10.75 -8.22
C ASP A 290 22.11 -12.10 -7.80
N TYR A 291 21.25 -13.13 -7.81
CA TYR A 291 21.46 -14.42 -7.15
C TYR A 291 22.76 -15.12 -7.58
N GLY A 292 23.05 -15.19 -8.88
CA GLY A 292 24.25 -15.82 -9.40
C GLY A 292 25.54 -15.14 -8.94
N ASN A 293 25.48 -13.85 -8.63
CA ASN A 293 26.59 -13.09 -8.08
C ASN A 293 26.60 -13.01 -6.54
N ARG A 294 25.60 -13.59 -5.88
CA ARG A 294 25.48 -13.64 -4.41
C ARG A 294 25.47 -12.25 -3.78
N ARG A 295 24.74 -11.32 -4.39
CA ARG A 295 24.65 -9.93 -3.97
C ARG A 295 23.25 -9.37 -4.18
N ILE A 296 23.00 -8.23 -3.56
CA ILE A 296 21.84 -7.39 -3.82
C ILE A 296 22.35 -6.10 -4.40
N VAL A 297 21.75 -5.70 -5.53
CA VAL A 297 22.15 -4.52 -6.29
C VAL A 297 21.04 -3.48 -6.21
N ARG A 298 21.40 -2.23 -5.95
CA ARG A 298 20.53 -1.07 -6.17
C ARG A 298 20.83 -0.47 -7.53
N TRP A 299 19.83 -0.35 -8.39
CA TRP A 299 19.97 0.19 -9.73
C TRP A 299 19.06 1.40 -9.91
N PRO A 300 19.51 2.52 -10.50
CA PRO A 300 18.63 3.65 -10.77
C PRO A 300 17.47 3.21 -11.67
N ARG A 301 16.22 3.46 -11.26
CA ARG A 301 15.07 2.96 -11.99
C ARG A 301 14.93 3.57 -13.38
N ARG A 302 15.45 4.79 -13.57
CA ARG A 302 15.39 5.54 -14.82
C ARG A 302 16.79 5.97 -15.23
N ASN A 303 17.11 5.80 -16.52
CA ASN A 303 18.37 6.22 -17.14
C ASN A 303 19.65 5.67 -16.44
N GLY A 304 19.53 4.59 -15.67
CA GLY A 304 20.66 3.94 -14.99
C GLY A 304 21.43 3.02 -15.93
N THR A 305 22.75 3.19 -16.00
CA THR A 305 23.63 2.33 -16.81
C THR A 305 24.38 1.29 -15.99
N SER A 306 24.37 1.43 -14.66
CA SER A 306 25.05 0.55 -13.71
C SER A 306 24.32 0.55 -12.37
N GLY A 307 24.53 -0.53 -11.61
CA GLY A 307 24.02 -0.70 -10.26
C GLY A 307 25.13 -0.74 -9.22
N GLU A 308 24.76 -0.45 -7.99
CA GLU A 308 25.61 -0.45 -6.82
C GLU A 308 25.34 -1.69 -5.98
N THR A 309 26.39 -2.41 -5.57
CA THR A 309 26.24 -3.52 -4.64
C THR A 309 25.97 -2.99 -3.23
N ILE A 310 24.77 -3.21 -2.70
CA ILE A 310 24.39 -2.73 -1.36
C ILE A 310 24.55 -3.81 -0.28
N ILE A 311 24.41 -5.09 -0.64
CA ILE A 311 24.61 -6.24 0.25
C ILE A 311 25.37 -7.32 -0.52
N SER A 312 26.38 -7.93 0.11
CA SER A 312 27.23 -8.96 -0.49
C SER A 312 27.17 -10.27 0.30
N ASN A 313 27.61 -11.37 -0.31
CA ASN A 313 27.67 -12.71 0.29
C ASN A 313 26.30 -13.24 0.77
N ILE A 314 25.27 -13.00 -0.03
CA ILE A 314 23.91 -13.46 0.24
C ILE A 314 23.33 -14.18 -0.98
N TYR A 315 22.74 -15.36 -0.76
CA TYR A 315 21.99 -16.08 -1.80
C TYR A 315 20.53 -15.59 -1.80
N CYS A 316 20.35 -14.37 -2.30
CA CYS A 316 19.07 -13.68 -2.35
C CYS A 316 18.11 -14.39 -3.29
N TRP A 317 17.08 -15.04 -2.74
CA TRP A 317 16.05 -15.70 -3.54
C TRP A 317 14.83 -14.83 -3.76
N SER A 318 14.38 -14.17 -2.69
CA SER A 318 13.30 -13.19 -2.73
C SER A 318 13.56 -12.10 -1.70
N LEU A 319 13.06 -10.90 -1.99
CA LEU A 319 13.18 -9.76 -1.11
C LEU A 319 11.88 -8.94 -1.07
N THR A 320 11.67 -8.22 0.02
CA THR A 320 10.56 -7.27 0.18
C THR A 320 10.98 -6.12 1.07
N MET A 321 10.24 -5.02 1.03
CA MET A 321 10.55 -3.83 1.80
C MET A 321 9.30 -3.30 2.49
N ASP A 322 9.43 -2.93 3.77
CA ASP A 322 8.33 -2.31 4.50
C ASP A 322 8.21 -0.80 4.23
N GLU A 323 7.15 -0.18 4.74
CA GLU A 323 6.89 1.26 4.56
C GLU A 323 7.97 2.16 5.17
N ASN A 324 8.78 1.65 6.11
CA ASN A 324 9.90 2.38 6.72
C ASN A 324 11.19 2.23 5.88
N GLY A 325 11.17 1.42 4.82
CA GLY A 325 12.32 1.12 3.97
C GLY A 325 13.29 0.10 4.56
N SER A 326 12.83 -0.76 5.48
CA SER A 326 13.60 -1.92 5.94
C SER A 326 13.47 -3.04 4.91
N LEU A 327 14.60 -3.57 4.46
CA LEU A 327 14.66 -4.64 3.46
C LEU A 327 14.69 -6.00 4.14
N TYR A 328 13.75 -6.88 3.79
CA TYR A 328 13.70 -8.27 4.24
C TYR A 328 14.14 -9.16 3.09
N VAL A 329 15.12 -10.02 3.34
CA VAL A 329 15.74 -10.85 2.31
C VAL A 329 15.78 -12.29 2.76
N ILE A 330 15.36 -13.19 1.88
CA ILE A 330 15.59 -14.62 2.04
C ILE A 330 17.00 -14.97 1.55
N ASP A 331 17.82 -15.53 2.44
CA ASP A 331 19.00 -16.30 2.07
C ASP A 331 18.59 -17.78 2.01
N ASN A 332 18.39 -18.31 0.80
CA ASN A 332 17.86 -19.66 0.64
C ASN A 332 18.87 -20.75 1.03
N VAL A 333 20.16 -20.45 0.97
CA VAL A 333 21.21 -21.41 1.34
C VAL A 333 21.30 -21.52 2.85
N LYS A 334 21.15 -20.40 3.56
CA LYS A 334 21.16 -20.38 5.03
C LYS A 334 19.81 -20.69 5.66
N ASN A 335 18.73 -20.79 4.86
CA ASN A 335 17.36 -20.97 5.34
C ASN A 335 17.00 -19.93 6.41
N GLU A 336 17.22 -18.65 6.10
CA GLU A 336 16.95 -17.54 7.01
C GLU A 336 16.36 -16.35 6.27
N VAL A 337 15.60 -15.53 7.01
CA VAL A 337 15.18 -14.20 6.59
C VAL A 337 15.97 -13.18 7.39
N ARG A 338 16.65 -12.27 6.69
CA ARG A 338 17.36 -11.14 7.29
C ARG A 338 16.64 -9.83 7.02
N ARG A 339 16.51 -9.00 8.04
CA ARG A 339 16.09 -7.59 7.94
C ARG A 339 17.33 -6.70 7.92
N TYR A 340 17.40 -5.79 6.96
CA TYR A 340 18.41 -4.76 6.84
C TYR A 340 17.75 -3.40 6.99
N GLN A 341 18.20 -2.60 7.93
CA GLN A 341 17.89 -1.17 7.98
C GLN A 341 18.77 -0.41 6.97
N ARG A 342 18.38 0.83 6.67
CA ARG A 342 19.11 1.67 5.71
C ARG A 342 20.57 1.85 6.13
N GLY A 343 21.49 1.45 5.26
CA GLY A 343 22.93 1.54 5.50
C GLY A 343 23.52 0.35 6.28
N GLU A 344 22.71 -0.61 6.73
CA GLU A 344 23.22 -1.85 7.32
C GLU A 344 23.73 -2.80 6.23
N SER A 345 24.89 -3.41 6.46
CA SER A 345 25.49 -4.40 5.55
C SER A 345 25.39 -5.84 6.04
N GLN A 346 25.14 -6.07 7.33
CA GLN A 346 25.06 -7.40 7.94
C GLN A 346 23.64 -7.91 8.10
N GLY A 347 22.69 -7.01 8.40
CA GLY A 347 21.30 -7.35 8.68
C GLY A 347 21.13 -8.18 9.96
N THR A 348 19.90 -8.23 10.46
CA THR A 348 19.48 -9.02 11.62
C THR A 348 18.65 -10.20 11.15
N VAL A 349 18.94 -11.42 11.63
CA VAL A 349 18.08 -12.59 11.37
C VAL A 349 16.76 -12.41 12.12
N VAL A 350 15.65 -12.43 11.39
CA VAL A 350 14.28 -12.23 11.93
C VAL A 350 13.40 -13.47 11.82
N ALA A 351 13.79 -14.45 11.00
CA ALA A 351 13.18 -15.77 10.96
C ALA A 351 14.20 -16.81 10.46
N GLY A 352 14.11 -18.05 10.96
CA GLY A 352 15.06 -19.11 10.61
C GLY A 352 16.44 -18.95 11.25
N GLY A 353 17.47 -19.41 10.55
CA GLY A 353 18.87 -19.34 11.00
C GLY A 353 19.33 -20.51 11.88
N ASN A 354 18.42 -21.43 12.27
CA ASN A 354 18.75 -22.63 13.04
C ASN A 354 18.76 -23.92 12.20
N GLY A 355 19.19 -23.78 10.94
CA GLY A 355 19.26 -24.88 9.96
C GLY A 355 17.91 -25.21 9.31
N SER A 356 17.95 -26.17 8.39
CA SER A 356 16.76 -26.61 7.66
C SER A 356 15.85 -27.47 8.54
N GLY A 357 14.57 -27.10 8.62
CA GLY A 357 13.58 -27.94 9.29
C GLY A 357 12.21 -27.30 9.44
N ASN A 358 11.41 -27.87 10.32
CA ASN A 358 10.00 -27.58 10.57
C ASN A 358 9.73 -27.19 12.04
N ARG A 359 10.77 -26.91 12.82
CA ARG A 359 10.64 -26.28 14.14
C ARG A 359 10.28 -24.80 13.99
N LEU A 360 9.77 -24.19 15.07
CA LEU A 360 9.33 -22.78 15.08
C LEU A 360 10.43 -21.78 14.71
N ASP A 361 11.69 -22.17 14.89
CA ASP A 361 12.89 -21.36 14.65
C ASP A 361 13.70 -21.83 13.43
N GLN A 362 13.13 -22.71 12.59
CA GLN A 362 13.74 -23.28 11.39
C GLN A 362 12.93 -22.95 10.14
N LEU A 363 13.63 -22.77 9.02
CA LEU A 363 13.01 -22.65 7.69
C LEU A 363 13.50 -23.81 6.83
N SER A 364 12.71 -24.22 5.85
CA SER A 364 13.14 -25.20 4.85
C SER A 364 12.83 -24.64 3.48
N LEU A 365 13.89 -24.40 2.69
CA LEU A 365 13.79 -23.86 1.32
C LEU A 365 12.82 -22.67 1.26
N PRO A 366 13.04 -21.59 2.04
CA PRO A 366 12.19 -20.42 1.96
C PRO A 366 12.27 -19.83 0.54
N HIS A 367 11.11 -19.58 -0.08
CA HIS A 367 11.03 -19.14 -1.49
C HIS A 367 10.43 -17.76 -1.67
N TYR A 368 9.59 -17.31 -0.74
CA TYR A 368 8.90 -16.04 -0.85
C TYR A 368 8.80 -15.40 0.51
N VAL A 369 8.98 -14.07 0.56
CA VAL A 369 8.84 -13.27 1.76
C VAL A 369 7.92 -12.09 1.48
N PHE A 370 7.03 -11.81 2.42
CA PHE A 370 6.12 -10.67 2.37
C PHE A 370 6.03 -10.05 3.77
N VAL A 371 5.95 -8.73 3.82
CA VAL A 371 5.74 -7.97 5.05
C VAL A 371 4.46 -7.16 4.89
N ASP A 372 3.54 -7.29 5.83
CA ASP A 372 2.33 -6.47 5.84
C ASP A 372 2.55 -5.10 6.49
N ARG A 373 1.50 -4.28 6.52
CA ARG A 373 1.55 -2.94 7.12
C ARG A 373 1.72 -2.93 8.63
N ASP A 374 1.36 -4.03 9.29
CA ASP A 374 1.54 -4.20 10.73
C ASP A 374 2.95 -4.73 11.05
N HIS A 375 3.85 -4.78 10.04
CA HIS A 375 5.19 -5.34 10.09
C HIS A 375 5.24 -6.83 10.44
N SER A 376 4.14 -7.56 10.18
CA SER A 376 4.13 -9.01 10.28
C SER A 376 4.84 -9.63 9.08
N LEU A 377 5.75 -10.56 9.36
CA LEU A 377 6.54 -11.25 8.35
C LEU A 377 5.90 -12.59 7.97
N TYR A 378 5.58 -12.74 6.69
CA TYR A 378 5.10 -13.98 6.10
C TYR A 378 6.17 -14.55 5.20
N TYR A 379 6.37 -15.85 5.26
CA TYR A 379 7.27 -16.56 4.36
C TYR A 379 6.67 -17.89 3.93
N LEU A 380 7.01 -18.30 2.72
CA LEU A 380 6.64 -19.62 2.20
C LEU A 380 7.83 -20.56 2.32
N ASN A 381 7.68 -21.59 3.16
CA ASN A 381 8.60 -22.72 3.23
C ASN A 381 8.29 -23.70 2.11
N GLY A 382 9.33 -24.13 1.39
CA GLY A 382 9.24 -25.30 0.52
C GLY A 382 9.15 -26.57 1.36
N THR A 383 8.29 -27.50 0.96
CA THR A 383 8.34 -28.87 1.49
C THR A 383 9.45 -29.63 0.79
N ILE A 384 10.37 -30.22 1.55
CA ILE A 384 11.16 -31.34 1.05
C ILE A 384 10.16 -32.48 0.87
N SER A 385 9.89 -32.86 -0.38
CA SER A 385 9.19 -34.12 -0.68
C SER A 385 10.03 -35.23 -0.05
N VAL A 386 9.51 -35.88 1.00
CA VAL A 386 10.15 -37.06 1.62
C VAL A 386 9.94 -38.26 0.72
#